data_AF-A0A845MQS9-F1
#
_entry.id   AF-A0A845MQS9-F1
#
_cell.length_a   1.000
_cell.length_b   1.000
_cell.length_c   1.000
_cell.angle_alpha   90.00
_cell.angle_beta   90.00
_cell.angle_gamma   90.00
#
_symmetry.space_group_name_H-M   'P 1'
#
loop_
_entity.id
_entity.type
_entity.pdbx_description
1 polymer ?
#
loop_
_entity_poly.entity_id
_entity_poly.type
_entity_poly.pdbx_seq_one_letter_code
_entity_poly.pdbx_strand_id
1 'polypeptide(L)'
;MQEEISIVMANILKLFLAAICLGMFFYTGSIFGFSLGHFLLPVISTLIVVSIFYKPLSLPIKNLCKGVGILSSLAFILLMLAATMGGSFHLSPSNQIIAFLLVGMALFGLTSFFWSEKKNVGR
;
A
#
# COMPACT_ATOMS: atom_id res chain seq x y z
N MET A 1 -23.98 -14.92 -3.72
CA MET A 1 -23.79 -13.90 -4.78
C MET A 1 -23.09 -12.64 -4.25
N GLN A 2 -23.62 -11.93 -3.25
CA GLN A 2 -22.93 -10.75 -2.67
C GLN A 2 -21.54 -11.06 -2.08
N GLU A 3 -21.36 -12.24 -1.48
CA GLU A 3 -20.08 -12.63 -0.87
C GLU A 3 -18.97 -12.84 -1.90
N GLU A 4 -19.28 -13.38 -3.09
CA GLU A 4 -18.29 -13.57 -4.16
C GLU A 4 -17.86 -12.24 -4.78
N ILE A 5 -18.78 -11.30 -4.95
CA ILE A 5 -18.49 -9.95 -5.46
C ILE A 5 -17.52 -9.23 -4.50
N SER A 6 -17.71 -9.36 -3.20
CA SER A 6 -16.83 -8.77 -2.17
C SER A 6 -15.41 -9.34 -2.24
N ILE A 7 -15.27 -10.65 -2.45
CA ILE A 7 -13.97 -11.32 -2.56
C ILE A 7 -13.23 -10.87 -3.83
N VAL A 8 -13.92 -10.83 -4.97
CA VAL A 8 -13.33 -10.37 -6.24
C VAL A 8 -12.88 -8.92 -6.12
N MET A 9 -13.69 -8.04 -5.53
CA MET A 9 -13.34 -6.64 -5.31
C MET A 9 -12.11 -6.49 -4.40
N ALA A 10 -12.02 -7.26 -3.31
CA ALA A 10 -10.85 -7.25 -2.43
C ALA A 10 -9.57 -7.70 -3.16
N ASN A 11 -9.65 -8.71 -4.03
CA ASN A 11 -8.50 -9.17 -4.82
C ASN A 11 -8.04 -8.11 -5.83
N ILE A 12 -8.97 -7.40 -6.47
CA ILE A 12 -8.65 -6.29 -7.37
C ILE A 12 -7.94 -5.16 -6.59
N LEU A 13 -8.45 -4.79 -5.41
CA LEU A 13 -7.84 -3.77 -4.56
C LEU A 13 -6.42 -4.16 -4.12
N LYS A 14 -6.20 -5.44 -3.77
CA LYS A 14 -4.88 -5.99 -3.46
C LYS A 14 -3.92 -5.88 -4.64
N LEU A 15 -4.38 -6.19 -5.86
CA LEU A 15 -3.57 -6.06 -7.07
C LEU A 15 -3.17 -4.60 -7.34
N PHE A 16 -4.10 -3.65 -7.20
CA PHE A 16 -3.77 -2.22 -7.31
C PHE A 16 -2.77 -1.78 -6.25
N LEU A 17 -2.94 -2.19 -4.99
CA LEU A 17 -1.98 -1.88 -3.93
C LEU A 17 -0.58 -2.46 -4.24
N ALA A 18 -0.51 -3.71 -4.70
CA ALA A 18 0.73 -4.37 -5.07
C ALA A 18 1.44 -3.66 -6.24
N ALA A 19 0.67 -3.23 -7.25
CA ALA A 19 1.18 -2.47 -8.39
C ALA A 19 1.74 -1.11 -7.96
N ILE A 20 1.05 -0.40 -7.06
CA ILE A 20 1.53 0.89 -6.54
C ILE A 20 2.77 0.70 -5.68
N CYS A 21 2.85 -0.34 -4.84
CA CYS A 21 4.07 -0.65 -4.07
C CYS A 21 5.28 -0.92 -4.99
N LEU A 22 5.07 -1.62 -6.11
CA LEU A 22 6.12 -1.83 -7.11
C LEU A 22 6.49 -0.53 -7.83
N GLY A 23 5.50 0.27 -8.23
CA GLY A 23 5.74 1.58 -8.82
C GLY A 23 6.53 2.50 -7.89
N MET A 24 6.18 2.52 -6.60
CA MET A 24 6.89 3.25 -5.56
C MET A 24 8.34 2.76 -5.44
N PHE A 25 8.57 1.45 -5.43
CA PHE A 25 9.92 0.87 -5.37
C PHE A 25 10.80 1.32 -6.54
N PHE A 26 10.31 1.21 -7.78
CA PHE A 26 11.07 1.63 -8.96
C PHE A 26 11.31 3.14 -8.97
N TYR A 27 10.31 3.91 -8.58
CA TYR A 27 10.40 5.37 -8.60
C TYR A 27 11.33 5.94 -7.52
N THR A 28 11.23 5.47 -6.28
CA THR A 28 12.16 5.93 -5.24
C THR A 28 13.56 5.39 -5.46
N GLY A 29 13.68 4.16 -5.97
CA GLY A 29 14.97 3.58 -6.34
C GLY A 29 15.69 4.37 -7.44
N SER A 30 14.97 4.93 -8.41
CA SER A 30 15.58 5.75 -9.47
C SER A 30 15.96 7.16 -9.03
N ILE A 31 15.24 7.75 -8.07
CA ILE A 31 15.49 9.11 -7.59
C ILE A 31 16.47 9.17 -6.41
N PHE A 32 16.31 8.30 -5.42
CA PHE A 32 17.10 8.29 -4.18
C PHE A 32 18.14 7.18 -4.11
N GLY A 33 18.14 6.26 -5.08
CA GLY A 33 19.00 5.08 -5.10
C GLY A 33 18.39 3.89 -4.35
N PHE A 34 18.83 2.68 -4.71
CA PHE A 34 18.40 1.46 -4.03
C PHE A 34 19.10 1.30 -2.69
N SER A 35 18.33 1.41 -1.60
CA SER A 35 18.78 1.13 -0.24
C SER A 35 18.12 -0.14 0.32
N LEU A 36 18.66 -0.72 1.39
CA LEU A 36 18.12 -1.90 2.07
C LEU A 36 16.62 -1.77 2.40
N GLY A 37 16.18 -0.58 2.80
CA GLY A 37 14.76 -0.30 3.06
C GLY A 37 13.84 -0.37 1.83
N HIS A 38 14.38 -0.15 0.63
CA HIS A 38 13.60 -0.21 -0.61
C HIS A 38 13.19 -1.65 -0.93
N PHE A 39 14.03 -2.64 -0.60
CA PHE A 39 13.74 -4.05 -0.87
C PHE A 39 12.54 -4.59 -0.07
N LEU A 40 12.08 -3.89 0.97
CA LEU A 40 10.85 -4.25 1.69
C LEU A 40 9.60 -4.10 0.80
N LEU A 41 9.54 -3.08 -0.05
CA LEU A 41 8.38 -2.81 -0.92
C LEU A 41 8.07 -3.96 -1.91
N PRO A 42 9.03 -4.49 -2.69
CA PRO A 42 8.77 -5.62 -3.59
C PRO A 42 8.47 -6.91 -2.83
N VAL A 43 9.06 -7.13 -1.65
CA VAL A 43 8.73 -8.28 -0.79
C VAL A 43 7.28 -8.19 -0.32
N ILE A 44 6.84 -7.01 0.15
CA ILE A 44 5.46 -6.75 0.54
C ILE A 44 4.51 -6.94 -0.65
N SER A 45 4.84 -6.39 -1.82
CA SER A 45 4.03 -6.55 -3.04
C SER A 45 3.86 -8.02 -3.42
N THR A 46 4.94 -8.79 -3.39
CA THR A 46 4.91 -10.23 -3.68
C THR A 46 4.03 -10.97 -2.67
N LEU A 47 4.16 -10.66 -1.39
CA LEU A 47 3.33 -11.24 -0.33
C LEU A 47 1.84 -10.90 -0.50
N ILE A 48 1.50 -9.70 -0.95
CA ILE A 48 0.11 -9.31 -1.26
C ILE A 48 -0.45 -10.16 -2.41
N VAL A 49 0.32 -10.37 -3.48
CA VAL A 49 -0.10 -11.21 -4.61
C VAL A 49 -0.26 -12.67 -4.19
N VAL A 50 0.69 -13.22 -3.43
CA VAL A 50 0.60 -14.59 -2.90
C VAL A 50 -0.63 -14.77 -2.00
N SER A 51 -1.05 -13.72 -1.28
CA SER A 51 -2.26 -13.75 -0.43
C SER A 51 -3.56 -13.99 -1.21
N ILE A 52 -3.57 -13.76 -2.53
CA ILE A 52 -4.74 -14.01 -3.39
C ILE A 52 -4.95 -15.51 -3.57
N PHE A 53 -3.85 -16.27 -3.67
CA PHE A 53 -3.89 -17.71 -3.88
C PHE A 53 -3.87 -18.50 -2.56
N TYR A 54 -3.23 -17.95 -1.52
CA TYR A 54 -3.00 -18.66 -0.25
C TYR A 54 -3.87 -18.11 0.90
N LYS A 55 -5.01 -18.78 1.17
CA LYS A 55 -5.99 -18.38 2.20
C LYS A 55 -5.44 -18.20 3.63
N PRO A 56 -4.51 -19.04 4.15
CA PRO A 56 -3.96 -18.85 5.50
C PRO A 56 -3.22 -17.53 5.68
N LEU A 57 -2.67 -16.98 4.58
CA LEU A 57 -1.96 -15.69 4.60
C LEU A 57 -2.92 -14.48 4.58
N SER A 58 -4.24 -14.68 4.44
CA SER A 58 -5.18 -13.57 4.32
C SER A 58 -5.19 -12.64 5.54
N LEU A 59 -5.15 -13.18 6.75
CA LEU A 59 -5.19 -12.42 8.00
C LEU A 59 -3.89 -11.63 8.28
N PRO A 60 -2.67 -12.23 8.22
CA PRO A 60 -1.44 -11.46 8.38
C PRO A 60 -1.28 -10.40 7.27
N ILE A 61 -1.67 -10.70 6.03
CA ILE A 61 -1.58 -9.74 4.93
C ILE A 61 -2.59 -8.61 5.07
N LYS A 62 -3.80 -8.87 5.57
CA LYS A 62 -4.76 -7.82 5.89
C LYS A 62 -4.18 -6.84 6.91
N ASN A 63 -3.59 -7.34 8.00
CA ASN A 63 -2.97 -6.48 9.01
C ASN A 63 -1.76 -5.72 8.45
N LEU A 64 -0.98 -6.36 7.59
CA LEU A 64 0.14 -5.70 6.91
C LEU A 64 -0.35 -4.58 5.98
N CYS A 65 -1.42 -4.81 5.20
CA CYS A 65 -2.02 -3.79 4.34
C CYS A 65 -2.59 -2.60 5.15
N LYS A 66 -3.20 -2.86 6.31
CA LYS A 66 -3.62 -1.79 7.25
C LYS A 66 -2.42 -0.97 7.70
N GLY A 67 -1.34 -1.64 8.09
CA GLY A 67 -0.09 -1.00 8.47
C GLY A 67 0.45 -0.11 7.37
N VAL A 68 0.53 -0.62 6.14
CA VAL A 68 0.94 0.15 4.94
C VAL A 68 0.03 1.35 4.71
N GLY A 69 -1.29 1.20 4.84
CA GLY A 69 -2.25 2.30 4.72
C GLY A 69 -2.04 3.41 5.75
N ILE A 70 -1.79 3.04 7.01
CA ILE A 70 -1.50 4.02 8.08
C ILE A 70 -0.14 4.68 7.86
N LEU A 71 0.90 3.90 7.57
CA LEU A 71 2.26 4.42 7.36
C LEU A 71 2.32 5.38 6.16
N SER A 72 1.65 5.03 5.06
CA SER A 72 1.58 5.87 3.87
C SER A 72 0.81 7.16 4.12
N SER A 73 -0.25 7.12 4.92
CA SER A 73 -0.99 8.32 5.35
C SER A 73 -0.12 9.24 6.22
N LEU A 74 0.60 8.66 7.19
CA LEU A 74 1.55 9.40 8.02
C LEU A 74 2.69 10.00 7.18
N ALA A 75 3.27 9.23 6.27
CA ALA A 75 4.32 9.70 5.37
C ALA A 75 3.82 10.82 4.45
N PHE A 76 2.58 10.75 3.96
CA PHE A 76 1.97 11.82 3.19
C PHE A 76 1.80 13.11 4.00
N ILE A 77 1.32 13.01 5.24
CA ILE A 77 1.19 14.17 6.15
C ILE A 77 2.56 14.78 6.43
N LEU A 78 3.58 13.95 6.69
CA LEU A 78 4.95 14.42 6.89
C LEU A 78 5.51 15.09 5.63
N LEU A 79 5.22 14.56 4.44
CA LEU A 79 5.62 15.17 3.18
C LEU A 79 4.94 16.53 2.96
N MET A 80 3.65 16.65 3.30
CA MET A 80 2.94 17.93 3.26
C MET A 80 3.52 18.92 4.27
N LEU A 81 3.84 18.48 5.49
CA LEU A 81 4.47 19.31 6.51
C LEU A 81 5.88 19.77 6.08
N ALA A 82 6.65 18.90 5.42
CA ALA A 82 7.93 19.28 4.84
C ALA A 82 7.77 20.31 3.72
N ALA A 83 6.71 20.20 2.91
CA ALA A 83 6.39 21.18 1.87
C ALA A 83 6.03 22.56 2.46
N THR A 84 5.26 22.60 3.55
CA THR A 84 4.90 23.87 4.20
C THR A 84 6.08 24.51 4.92
N MET A 85 6.94 23.73 5.58
CA MET A 85 8.16 24.23 6.21
C MET A 85 9.20 24.71 5.19
N GLY A 86 9.20 24.15 3.97
CA GLY A 86 10.05 24.60 2.87
C GLY A 86 9.71 25.98 2.30
N GLY A 87 8.69 26.67 2.85
CA GLY A 87 8.33 28.06 2.50
C GLY A 87 7.69 28.24 1.12
N SER A 88 7.53 27.15 0.38
CA SER A 88 7.02 27.10 -0.97
C SER A 88 6.13 25.86 -1.03
N PHE A 89 4.81 26.05 -1.12
CA PHE A 89 3.87 24.96 -1.44
C PHE A 89 4.19 24.27 -2.79
N HIS A 90 5.23 24.72 -3.48
CA HIS A 90 5.83 24.06 -4.63
C HIS A 90 6.70 22.89 -4.18
N LEU A 91 6.11 21.70 -4.19
CA LEU A 91 6.85 20.44 -4.12
C LEU A 91 7.70 20.27 -5.38
N SER A 92 8.91 19.72 -5.23
CA SER A 92 9.70 19.26 -6.38
C SER A 92 8.88 18.28 -7.22
N PRO A 93 9.07 18.23 -8.55
CA PRO A 93 8.36 17.27 -9.41
C PRO A 93 8.49 15.83 -8.90
N SER A 94 9.63 15.49 -8.30
CA SER A 94 9.87 14.18 -7.70
C SER A 94 8.94 13.88 -6.52
N ASN A 95 8.75 14.85 -5.63
CA ASN A 95 7.91 14.70 -4.45
C ASN A 95 6.42 14.72 -4.78
N GLN A 96 6.01 15.36 -5.88
CA GLN A 96 4.61 15.31 -6.34
C GLN A 96 4.22 13.88 -6.74
N ILE A 97 5.09 13.18 -7.47
CA ILE A 97 4.85 11.78 -7.86
C ILE A 97 4.84 10.88 -6.62
N ILE A 98 5.74 11.11 -5.66
CA ILE A 98 5.75 10.37 -4.39
C ILE A 98 4.48 10.61 -3.58
N ALA A 99 4.00 11.86 -3.52
CA ALA A 99 2.75 12.21 -2.87
C ALA A 99 1.56 11.46 -3.50
N PHE A 100 1.50 11.42 -4.83
CA PHE A 100 0.46 10.68 -5.55
C PHE A 100 0.50 9.17 -5.26
N LEU A 101 1.68 8.56 -5.26
CA LEU A 101 1.87 7.14 -4.94
C LEU A 101 1.54 6.84 -3.48
N LEU A 102 1.89 7.73 -2.55
CA LEU A 102 1.54 7.63 -1.13
C LEU A 102 0.02 7.70 -0.92
N VAL A 103 -0.67 8.61 -1.61
CA VAL A 103 -2.13 8.68 -1.60
C VAL A 103 -2.74 7.40 -2.14
N GLY A 104 -2.20 6.85 -3.24
CA GLY A 104 -2.61 5.54 -3.76
C GLY A 104 -2.46 4.44 -2.71
N MET A 105 -1.28 4.29 -2.11
CA MET A 105 -1.04 3.29 -1.06
C MET A 105 -1.94 3.51 0.16
N ALA A 106 -2.23 4.75 0.54
CA ALA A 106 -3.12 5.07 1.64
C ALA A 106 -4.56 4.65 1.31
N LEU A 107 -5.09 5.05 0.16
CA LEU A 107 -6.45 4.71 -0.26
C LEU A 107 -6.64 3.19 -0.36
N PHE A 108 -5.78 2.51 -1.13
CA PHE A 108 -5.90 1.07 -1.31
C PHE A 108 -5.52 0.28 -0.06
N GLY A 109 -4.54 0.73 0.72
CA GLY A 109 -4.13 0.11 1.97
C GLY A 109 -5.22 0.23 3.05
N LEU A 110 -5.87 1.38 3.18
CA LEU A 110 -6.96 1.59 4.15
C LEU A 110 -8.23 0.81 3.78
N THR A 111 -8.46 0.47 2.51
CA THR A 111 -9.58 -0.43 2.16
C THR A 111 -9.50 -1.80 2.85
N SER A 112 -8.30 -2.21 3.30
CA SER A 112 -8.10 -3.47 4.03
C SER A 112 -8.81 -3.52 5.40
N PHE A 113 -9.23 -2.39 5.95
CA PHE A 113 -10.13 -2.37 7.11
C PHE A 113 -11.50 -2.98 6.82
N PHE A 114 -11.97 -2.84 5.58
CA PHE A 114 -13.30 -3.29 5.15
C PHE A 114 -13.29 -4.67 4.48
N TRP A 115 -12.12 -5.29 4.30
CA TRP A 115 -12.05 -6.65 3.75
C TRP A 115 -12.65 -7.65 4.74
N SER A 116 -13.77 -8.24 4.36
CA SER A 116 -14.47 -9.23 5.18
C SER A 116 -13.60 -10.50 5.29
N GLU A 117 -13.31 -10.90 6.51
CA GLU A 117 -12.61 -12.16 6.77
C GLU A 117 -13.66 -13.25 6.94
N LYS A 118 -13.55 -14.30 6.13
CA LYS A 118 -14.25 -15.54 6.44
C LYS A 118 -13.65 -16.02 7.77
N LYS A 119 -14.38 -15.85 8.88
CA LYS A 119 -14.04 -16.50 10.14
C LYS A 119 -14.00 -17.99 9.84
N ASN A 120 -12.80 -18.57 9.79
CA ASN A 120 -12.66 -20.00 10.00
C ASN A 120 -13.03 -20.21 11.47
N VAL A 121 -14.33 -20.38 11.72
CA VAL A 121 -14.82 -20.97 12.95
C VAL A 121 -14.16 -22.34 12.99
N GLY A 122 -13.08 -22.44 13.79
CA GLY A 122 -12.46 -23.70 14.09
C GLY A 122 -13.53 -24.65 14.61
N ARG A 123 -13.72 -25.75 13.87
CA ARG A 123 -13.99 -27.04 14.50
C ARG A 123 -12.66 -27.58 15.00
#